data_AF-A0A1H3KDB4-F1
#
_entry.id   AF-A0A1H3KDB4-F1
#
_cell.length_a   1.000
_cell.length_b   1.000
_cell.length_c   1.000
_cell.angle_alpha   90.00
_cell.angle_beta   90.00
_cell.angle_gamma   90.00
#
_symmetry.space_group_name_H-M   'P 1'
#
loop_
_entity.id
_entity.type
_entity.pdbx_description
1 polymer ?
#
loop_
_entity_poly.entity_id
_entity_poly.type
_entity_poly.pdbx_seq_one_letter_code
_entity_poly.pdbx_strand_id
1 'polypeptide(L)'
;MLFSSLWQLLDNATQRGGRFLALLLVLPLLIGCQSDPVDSTDYATRDEQLITDYIKANNLTGFEKKSSGLYVAVTQPGTGDPAVAGQLLTVLYTGLTLDGRIFDSTANRNNDPLTFTVGRGQVIAGWDEGFMGLRPGSKATLLIPSGLAYGARATGPIPAHAVLRFDVELLQAQ
;
A
#
# COMPACT_ATOMS: atom_id res chain seq x y z
N MET A 1 -23.90 -8.07 -49.16
CA MET A 1 -23.34 -8.13 -50.53
C MET A 1 -23.81 -6.86 -51.20
N LEU A 2 -23.04 -5.87 -51.62
CA LEU A 2 -21.65 -5.71 -52.01
C LEU A 2 -21.42 -4.19 -51.99
N PHE A 3 -20.49 -3.65 -51.20
CA PHE A 3 -19.90 -2.33 -51.54
C PHE A 3 -18.42 -2.33 -51.17
N SER A 4 -17.77 -3.33 -51.78
CA SER A 4 -16.36 -3.45 -52.09
C SER A 4 -15.92 -2.34 -53.05
N SER A 5 -15.88 -1.09 -52.58
CA SER A 5 -15.48 0.05 -53.44
C SER A 5 -14.76 1.19 -52.72
N LEU A 6 -14.29 0.98 -51.49
CA LEU A 6 -13.52 1.98 -50.75
C LEU A 6 -12.04 1.58 -50.59
N TRP A 7 -11.47 1.04 -51.67
CA TRP A 7 -10.04 0.71 -51.83
C TRP A 7 -9.41 1.35 -53.09
N GLN A 8 -10.04 2.38 -53.66
CA GLN A 8 -9.56 3.07 -54.88
C GLN A 8 -9.20 4.54 -54.63
N LEU A 9 -8.51 4.82 -53.52
CA LEU A 9 -7.89 6.13 -53.26
C LEU A 9 -6.47 5.98 -52.71
N LEU A 10 -5.77 4.95 -53.15
CA LEU A 10 -4.33 4.79 -53.03
C LEU A 10 -3.73 4.63 -54.43
N ASP A 11 -2.60 5.30 -54.62
CA ASP A 11 -1.73 5.38 -55.81
C ASP A 11 -2.16 6.28 -56.97
N ASN A 12 -1.67 7.52 -56.91
CA ASN A 12 -1.02 8.10 -58.08
C ASN A 12 0.26 8.81 -57.65
N ALA A 13 1.30 8.01 -57.42
CA ALA A 13 2.66 8.49 -57.29
C ALA A 13 3.16 9.01 -58.64
N THR A 14 4.10 9.95 -58.56
CA THR A 14 5.05 10.36 -59.61
C THR A 14 4.48 11.14 -60.80
N GLN A 15 4.78 12.44 -60.86
CA GLN A 15 5.44 13.06 -62.03
C GLN A 15 5.89 14.51 -61.72
N ARG A 16 7.06 14.83 -62.27
CA ARG A 16 7.69 16.15 -62.52
C ARG A 16 8.54 16.79 -61.43
N GLY A 17 9.85 16.67 -61.66
CA GLY A 17 10.90 17.41 -61.00
C GLY A 17 10.88 18.92 -61.29
N GLY A 18 11.35 19.65 -60.30
CA GLY A 18 11.67 21.07 -60.35
C GLY A 18 12.56 21.36 -59.15
N ARG A 19 13.84 21.64 -59.42
CA ARG A 19 14.84 22.01 -58.41
C ARG A 19 14.37 23.31 -57.74
N PHE A 20 13.84 23.23 -56.53
CA PHE A 20 13.62 24.39 -55.68
C PHE A 20 14.58 24.35 -54.49
N LEU A 21 15.40 25.39 -54.44
CA LEU A 21 16.26 25.78 -53.36
C LEU A 21 15.52 25.82 -52.02
N ALA A 22 16.25 25.40 -50.98
CA ALA A 22 16.23 25.95 -49.62
C ALA A 22 14.87 26.18 -48.94
N LEU A 23 14.53 25.26 -48.04
CA LEU A 23 13.86 25.63 -46.80
C LEU A 23 14.49 24.85 -45.63
N LEU A 24 15.34 25.57 -44.90
CA LEU A 24 15.78 25.24 -43.54
C LEU A 24 14.54 25.08 -42.65
N LEU A 25 14.10 23.85 -42.40
CA LEU A 25 13.25 23.52 -41.27
C LEU A 25 14.16 22.97 -40.17
N VAL A 26 14.71 23.91 -39.39
CA VAL A 26 15.28 23.61 -38.08
C VAL A 26 14.15 23.05 -37.24
N LEU A 27 14.12 21.72 -37.11
CA LEU A 27 13.22 21.04 -36.18
C LEU A 27 13.61 21.51 -34.77
N PRO A 28 12.74 22.23 -34.04
CA PRO A 28 13.05 22.59 -32.67
C PRO A 28 13.10 21.28 -31.88
N LEU A 29 14.26 20.96 -31.32
CA LEU A 29 14.38 20.04 -30.21
C LEU A 29 13.52 20.60 -29.07
N LEU A 30 12.24 20.21 -29.05
CA LEU A 30 11.39 20.37 -27.89
C LEU A 30 11.93 19.42 -26.83
N ILE A 31 12.95 19.87 -26.11
CA ILE A 31 13.29 19.36 -24.79
C ILE A 31 12.12 19.80 -23.91
N GLY A 32 11.01 19.07 -24.01
CA GLY A 32 9.97 19.11 -23.02
C GLY A 32 10.56 18.50 -21.77
N CYS A 33 10.83 19.33 -20.76
CA CYS A 33 10.85 18.85 -19.38
C CYS A 33 9.49 18.21 -19.12
N GLN A 34 9.41 16.90 -19.28
CA GLN A 34 8.26 16.12 -18.83
C GLN A 34 8.39 16.10 -17.31
N SER A 35 7.82 17.12 -16.65
CA SER A 35 7.58 17.06 -15.23
C SER A 35 6.80 15.78 -14.98
N ASP A 36 7.33 14.90 -14.14
CA ASP A 36 6.66 13.66 -13.77
C ASP A 36 5.21 13.98 -13.34
N PRO A 37 4.22 13.18 -13.75
CA PRO A 37 2.83 13.41 -13.37
C PRO A 37 2.72 13.40 -11.85
N VAL A 38 2.32 14.54 -11.28
CA VAL A 38 1.99 14.66 -9.86
C VAL A 38 0.84 13.73 -9.59
N ASP A 39 1.10 12.70 -8.80
CA ASP A 39 0.10 11.75 -8.35
C ASP A 39 -0.90 12.44 -7.42
N SER A 40 -2.08 12.74 -7.96
CA SER A 40 -3.18 13.41 -7.25
C SER A 40 -4.11 12.41 -6.53
N THR A 41 -3.69 11.17 -6.35
CA THR A 41 -4.52 10.13 -5.75
C THR A 41 -4.78 10.42 -4.27
N ASP A 42 -6.06 10.43 -3.87
CA ASP A 42 -6.44 10.39 -2.46
C ASP A 42 -6.24 8.98 -1.91
N TYR A 43 -5.02 8.73 -1.43
CA TYR A 43 -4.62 7.46 -0.87
C TYR A 43 -5.41 7.07 0.38
N ALA A 44 -5.89 8.02 1.17
CA ALA A 44 -6.66 7.71 2.37
C ALA A 44 -8.02 7.09 2.00
N THR A 45 -8.75 7.73 1.08
CA THR A 45 -10.05 7.23 0.59
C THR A 45 -9.87 5.89 -0.15
N ARG A 46 -8.83 5.78 -0.99
CA ARG A 46 -8.53 4.52 -1.69
C ARG A 46 -8.24 3.38 -0.71
N ASP A 47 -7.42 3.63 0.31
CA ASP A 47 -7.04 2.61 1.27
C ASP A 47 -8.22 2.17 2.13
N GLU A 48 -9.07 3.10 2.54
CA GLU A 48 -10.33 2.78 3.22
C GLU A 48 -11.21 1.87 2.36
N GLN A 49 -11.36 2.18 1.07
CA GLN A 49 -12.14 1.34 0.16
C GLN A 49 -11.52 -0.08 0.04
N LEU A 50 -10.20 -0.17 -0.14
CA LEU A 50 -9.50 -1.46 -0.21
C LEU A 50 -9.67 -2.29 1.07
N ILE A 51 -9.58 -1.66 2.24
CA ILE A 51 -9.76 -2.33 3.54
C ILE A 51 -11.20 -2.82 3.70
N THR A 52 -12.19 -1.99 3.40
CA THR A 52 -13.60 -2.35 3.57
C THR A 52 -14.02 -3.45 2.59
N ASP A 53 -13.56 -3.39 1.35
CA ASP A 53 -13.75 -4.46 0.36
C ASP A 53 -13.07 -5.76 0.81
N TYR A 54 -11.85 -5.68 1.35
CA TYR A 54 -11.14 -6.83 1.88
C TYR A 54 -11.88 -7.49 3.04
N ILE A 55 -12.36 -6.69 4.02
CA ILE A 55 -13.14 -7.18 5.16
C ILE A 55 -14.40 -7.91 4.66
N LYS A 56 -15.12 -7.30 3.70
CA LYS A 56 -16.35 -7.87 3.13
C LYS A 56 -16.08 -9.15 2.34
N ALA A 57 -15.10 -9.13 1.45
CA ALA A 57 -14.76 -10.27 0.58
C ALA A 57 -14.31 -11.50 1.39
N ASN A 58 -13.68 -11.28 2.55
CA ASN A 58 -13.19 -12.33 3.43
C ASN A 58 -14.14 -12.63 4.62
N ASN A 59 -15.33 -12.03 4.66
CA ASN A 59 -16.31 -12.18 5.74
C ASN A 59 -15.72 -11.93 7.14
N LEU A 60 -14.81 -10.97 7.25
CA LEU A 60 -14.17 -10.65 8.53
C LEU A 60 -15.09 -9.79 9.38
N THR A 61 -14.98 -9.91 10.71
CA THR A 61 -15.84 -9.19 11.66
C THR A 61 -15.01 -8.70 12.86
N GLY A 62 -15.62 -7.87 13.71
CA GLY A 62 -14.97 -7.41 14.95
C GLY A 62 -13.96 -6.27 14.77
N PHE A 63 -13.85 -5.68 13.58
CA PHE A 63 -13.00 -4.53 13.33
C PHE A 63 -13.62 -3.23 13.86
N GLU A 64 -12.83 -2.51 14.66
CA GLU A 64 -13.06 -1.12 15.03
C GLU A 64 -12.18 -0.22 14.14
N LYS A 65 -12.80 0.73 13.44
CA LYS A 65 -12.07 1.77 12.69
C LYS A 65 -11.67 2.90 13.64
N LYS A 66 -10.39 3.21 13.70
CA LYS A 66 -9.85 4.36 14.43
C LYS A 66 -9.91 5.63 13.56
N SER A 67 -9.83 6.80 14.20
CA SER A 67 -9.89 8.09 13.50
C SER A 67 -8.77 8.31 12.48
N SER A 68 -7.63 7.61 12.65
CA SER A 68 -6.51 7.62 11.72
C SER A 68 -6.76 6.82 10.43
N GLY A 69 -7.82 6.01 10.39
CA GLY A 69 -8.10 5.05 9.31
C GLY A 69 -7.53 3.64 9.57
N LEU A 70 -6.84 3.41 10.69
CA LEU A 70 -6.46 2.08 11.14
C LEU A 70 -7.70 1.24 11.50
N TYR A 71 -7.73 -0.04 11.11
CA TYR A 71 -8.75 -0.98 11.56
C TYR A 71 -8.12 -2.03 12.47
N VAL A 72 -8.73 -2.25 13.64
CA VAL A 72 -8.24 -3.19 14.66
C VAL A 72 -9.34 -4.18 15.01
N ALA A 73 -9.06 -5.47 14.93
CA ALA A 73 -9.93 -6.53 15.44
C ALA A 73 -9.17 -7.35 16.49
N VAL A 74 -9.63 -7.32 17.75
CA VAL A 74 -9.11 -8.20 18.79
C VAL A 74 -9.73 -9.59 18.60
N THR A 75 -8.93 -10.53 18.13
CA THR A 75 -9.38 -11.91 17.82
C THR A 75 -9.30 -12.82 19.03
N GLN A 76 -8.43 -12.51 19.98
CA GLN A 76 -8.38 -13.15 21.29
C GLN A 76 -8.03 -12.10 22.36
N PRO A 77 -8.87 -11.90 23.39
CA PRO A 77 -8.55 -10.96 24.46
C PRO A 77 -7.44 -11.52 25.35
N GLY A 78 -6.51 -10.64 25.72
CA GLY A 78 -5.51 -10.88 26.74
C GLY A 78 -5.98 -10.52 28.16
N THR A 79 -5.07 -10.62 29.11
CA THR A 79 -5.29 -10.30 30.52
C THR A 79 -4.22 -9.33 31.04
N GLY A 80 -4.42 -8.80 32.25
CA GLY A 80 -3.55 -7.77 32.82
C GLY A 80 -3.85 -6.37 32.26
N ASP A 81 -2.99 -5.41 32.57
CA ASP A 81 -3.21 -4.01 32.22
C ASP A 81 -3.07 -3.74 30.72
N PRO A 82 -3.85 -2.79 30.17
CA PRO A 82 -3.73 -2.41 28.77
C PRO A 82 -2.39 -1.74 28.49
N ALA A 83 -1.81 -2.02 27.33
CA ALA A 83 -0.59 -1.39 26.86
C ALA A 83 -0.81 0.12 26.68
N VAL A 84 0.13 0.92 27.18
CA VAL A 84 0.14 2.37 27.08
C VAL A 84 1.46 2.88 26.50
N ALA A 85 1.42 4.11 25.97
CA ALA A 85 2.57 4.72 25.30
C ALA A 85 3.79 4.79 26.23
N GLY A 86 4.96 4.46 25.69
CA GLY A 86 6.23 4.43 26.40
C GLY A 86 6.59 3.08 27.01
N GLN A 87 5.69 2.10 27.02
CA GLN A 87 6.00 0.74 27.46
C GLN A 87 6.82 -0.03 26.41
N LEU A 88 7.65 -0.94 26.91
CA LEU A 88 8.34 -1.92 26.10
C LEU A 88 7.40 -3.11 25.83
N LEU A 89 7.06 -3.32 24.57
CA LEU A 89 6.22 -4.42 24.13
C LEU A 89 7.06 -5.51 23.51
N THR A 90 6.71 -6.77 23.80
CA THR A 90 7.28 -7.95 23.16
C THR A 90 6.18 -8.70 22.44
N VAL A 91 6.36 -8.95 21.14
CA VAL A 91 5.27 -9.42 20.26
C VAL A 91 5.73 -10.52 19.30
N LEU A 92 4.79 -11.37 18.91
CA LEU A 92 4.90 -12.20 17.70
C LEU A 92 4.00 -11.61 16.62
N TYR A 93 4.37 -11.78 15.36
CA TYR A 93 3.55 -11.26 14.27
C TYR A 93 3.76 -12.01 12.96
N THR A 94 2.78 -11.87 12.07
CA THR A 94 2.89 -12.13 10.64
C THR A 94 2.34 -10.94 9.87
N GLY A 95 3.14 -10.37 8.97
CA GLY A 95 2.79 -9.27 8.08
C GLY A 95 2.51 -9.76 6.66
N LEU A 96 1.35 -9.36 6.12
CA LEU A 96 0.87 -9.74 4.80
C LEU A 96 0.40 -8.52 4.01
N THR A 97 0.57 -8.56 2.69
CA THR A 97 -0.21 -7.70 1.79
C THR A 97 -1.64 -8.22 1.67
N LEU A 98 -2.59 -7.37 1.24
CA LEU A 98 -4.01 -7.76 1.16
C LEU A 98 -4.30 -8.90 0.17
N ASP A 99 -3.38 -9.20 -0.74
CA ASP A 99 -3.42 -10.37 -1.63
C ASP A 99 -3.03 -11.68 -0.92
N GLY A 100 -2.67 -11.63 0.38
CA GLY A 100 -2.30 -12.78 1.19
C GLY A 100 -0.81 -13.12 1.16
N ARG A 101 0.03 -12.36 0.45
CA ARG A 101 1.47 -12.62 0.41
C ARG A 101 2.14 -12.20 1.72
N ILE A 102 2.73 -13.16 2.43
CA ILE A 102 3.55 -12.88 3.62
C ILE A 102 4.83 -12.16 3.18
N PHE A 103 5.08 -10.98 3.74
CA PHE A 103 6.34 -10.24 3.55
C PHE A 103 7.30 -10.40 4.73
N ASP A 104 6.79 -10.66 5.93
CA ASP A 104 7.59 -10.82 7.14
C ASP A 104 6.82 -11.61 8.22
N SER A 105 7.52 -12.40 9.03
CA SER A 105 6.92 -13.18 10.13
C SER A 105 7.98 -13.63 11.14
N THR A 106 7.64 -13.56 12.43
CA THR A 106 8.47 -14.14 13.50
C THR A 106 8.51 -15.67 13.42
N ALA A 107 7.49 -16.32 12.86
CA ALA A 107 7.45 -17.78 12.70
C ALA A 107 8.58 -18.30 11.79
N ASN A 108 8.98 -17.50 10.80
CA ASN A 108 10.11 -17.81 9.91
C ASN A 108 11.47 -17.67 10.60
N ARG A 109 11.50 -17.14 11.84
CA ARG A 109 12.69 -16.90 12.65
C ARG A 109 12.61 -17.64 13.99
N ASN A 110 12.13 -18.89 13.97
CA ASN A 110 11.98 -19.73 15.18
C ASN A 110 11.10 -19.11 16.28
N ASN A 111 10.12 -18.28 15.91
CA ASN A 111 9.31 -17.49 16.85
C ASN A 111 10.13 -16.54 17.73
N ASP A 112 11.25 -16.02 17.21
CA ASP A 112 12.01 -14.96 17.89
C ASP A 112 11.17 -13.68 17.97
N PRO A 113 10.78 -13.21 19.18
CA PRO A 113 9.89 -12.08 19.33
C PRO A 113 10.52 -10.75 18.91
N LEU A 114 9.68 -9.84 18.44
CA LEU A 114 10.08 -8.45 18.23
C LEU A 114 9.80 -7.64 19.49
N THR A 115 10.78 -6.85 19.93
CA THR A 115 10.63 -5.93 21.06
C THR A 115 10.79 -4.49 20.60
N PHE A 116 9.86 -3.61 21.01
CA PHE A 116 9.88 -2.19 20.68
C PHE A 116 9.15 -1.35 21.74
N THR A 117 9.44 -0.06 21.82
CA THR A 117 8.72 0.88 22.69
C THR A 117 7.54 1.50 21.95
N VAL A 118 6.32 1.23 22.41
CA VAL A 118 5.09 1.70 21.76
C VAL A 118 4.86 3.20 21.93
N GLY A 119 4.35 3.87 20.90
CA GLY A 119 4.03 5.29 20.92
C GLY A 119 5.26 6.21 20.87
N ARG A 120 6.39 5.71 20.36
CA ARG A 120 7.66 6.44 20.27
C ARG A 120 8.21 6.57 18.85
N GLY A 121 7.48 6.10 17.83
CA GLY A 121 7.90 6.13 16.43
C GLY A 121 9.04 5.18 16.10
N GLN A 122 9.25 4.13 16.90
CA GLN A 122 10.26 3.08 16.61
C GLN A 122 9.79 2.09 15.55
N VAL A 123 8.47 1.98 15.37
CA VAL A 123 7.78 1.15 14.39
C VAL A 123 6.87 2.03 13.53
N ILE A 124 6.22 1.43 12.53
CA ILE A 124 5.24 2.16 11.71
C ILE A 124 4.09 2.72 12.56
N ALA A 125 3.54 3.86 12.17
CA ALA A 125 2.52 4.57 12.96
C ALA A 125 1.29 3.70 13.29
N GLY A 126 0.89 2.82 12.36
CA GLY A 126 -0.22 1.90 12.59
C GLY A 126 0.04 0.86 13.68
N TRP A 127 1.30 0.51 13.95
CA TRP A 127 1.66 -0.33 15.09
C TRP A 127 1.63 0.48 16.40
N ASP A 128 2.21 1.68 16.39
CA ASP A 128 2.19 2.56 17.57
C ASP A 128 0.76 2.83 18.06
N GLU A 129 -0.21 2.96 17.14
CA GLU A 129 -1.62 3.08 17.50
C GLU A 129 -2.29 1.72 17.75
N GLY A 130 -2.03 0.71 16.92
CA GLY A 130 -2.74 -0.57 16.94
C GLY A 130 -2.48 -1.42 18.19
N PHE A 131 -1.33 -1.24 18.84
CA PHE A 131 -1.03 -1.92 20.10
C PHE A 131 -1.58 -1.19 21.34
N MET A 132 -1.95 0.08 21.23
CA MET A 132 -2.50 0.84 22.35
C MET A 132 -3.80 0.22 22.84
N GLY A 133 -3.89 -0.07 24.14
CA GLY A 133 -5.07 -0.69 24.73
C GLY A 133 -5.10 -2.22 24.65
N LEU A 134 -4.24 -2.86 23.86
CA LEU A 134 -4.12 -4.32 23.87
C LEU A 134 -3.55 -4.81 25.20
N ARG A 135 -4.01 -5.96 25.68
CA ARG A 135 -3.54 -6.57 26.92
C ARG A 135 -2.54 -7.69 26.64
N PRO A 136 -1.53 -7.94 27.49
CA PRO A 136 -0.69 -9.14 27.36
C PRO A 136 -1.51 -10.43 27.16
N GLY A 137 -1.06 -11.28 26.25
CA GLY A 137 -1.76 -12.46 25.75
C GLY A 137 -2.83 -12.19 24.68
N SER A 138 -3.07 -10.94 24.29
CA SER A 138 -4.05 -10.64 23.23
C SER A 138 -3.52 -11.06 21.86
N LYS A 139 -4.42 -11.55 21.01
CA LYS A 139 -4.23 -11.64 19.57
C LYS A 139 -5.12 -10.64 18.87
N ALA A 140 -4.58 -9.97 17.86
CA ALA A 140 -5.32 -9.00 17.08
C ALA A 140 -4.93 -9.06 15.60
N THR A 141 -5.86 -8.67 14.74
CA THR A 141 -5.60 -8.37 13.34
C THR A 141 -5.68 -6.86 13.15
N LEU A 142 -4.64 -6.30 12.54
CA LEU A 142 -4.53 -4.88 12.18
C LEU A 142 -4.60 -4.77 10.65
N LEU A 143 -5.48 -3.93 10.12
CA LEU A 143 -5.46 -3.51 8.72
C LEU A 143 -5.03 -2.05 8.66
N ILE A 144 -3.82 -1.83 8.14
CA ILE A 144 -3.09 -0.58 8.23
C ILE A 144 -3.09 0.09 6.86
N PRO A 145 -3.74 1.26 6.70
CA PRO A 145 -3.66 2.02 5.46
C PRO A 145 -2.21 2.46 5.19
N SER A 146 -1.88 2.65 3.92
CA SER A 146 -0.49 2.86 3.48
C SER A 146 0.18 4.06 4.14
N GLY A 147 -0.58 5.13 4.41
CA GLY A 147 -0.09 6.33 5.12
C GLY A 147 0.34 6.08 6.57
N LEU A 148 -0.20 5.05 7.22
CA LEU A 148 0.20 4.61 8.56
C LEU A 148 1.25 3.46 8.52
N ALA A 149 1.63 3.04 7.32
CA ALA A 149 2.64 2.03 7.04
C ALA A 149 3.89 2.67 6.40
N TYR A 150 4.17 2.34 5.13
CA TYR A 150 5.37 2.79 4.41
C TYR A 150 5.10 3.93 3.39
N GLY A 151 3.85 4.37 3.25
CA GLY A 151 3.44 5.47 2.37
C GLY A 151 3.90 5.26 0.93
N ALA A 152 4.43 6.31 0.30
CA ALA A 152 4.91 6.29 -1.09
C ALA A 152 6.20 5.49 -1.32
N ARG A 153 6.78 4.88 -0.28
CA ARG A 153 8.03 4.15 -0.38
C ARG A 153 7.76 2.66 -0.57
N ALA A 154 8.36 2.07 -1.61
CA ALA A 154 8.50 0.63 -1.67
C ALA A 154 9.66 0.19 -0.75
N THR A 155 9.49 -0.93 -0.05
CA THR A 155 10.51 -1.47 0.86
C THR A 155 10.53 -2.99 0.79
N GLY A 156 11.70 -3.56 0.49
CA GLY A 156 11.85 -5.00 0.27
C GLY A 156 10.75 -5.51 -0.68
N PRO A 157 9.88 -6.44 -0.23
CA PRO A 157 8.85 -6.99 -1.08
C PRO A 157 7.47 -6.31 -0.87
N ILE A 158 7.43 -5.15 -0.21
CA ILE A 158 6.24 -4.31 0.03
C ILE A 158 6.20 -3.19 -1.03
N PRO A 159 5.18 -3.14 -1.90
CA PRO A 159 5.01 -2.07 -2.87
C PRO A 159 4.77 -0.70 -2.24
N ALA A 160 5.05 0.37 -2.99
CA ALA A 160 4.63 1.71 -2.61
C ALA A 160 3.10 1.78 -2.47
N HIS A 161 2.65 2.57 -1.49
CA HIS A 161 1.24 2.72 -1.15
C HIS A 161 0.53 1.40 -0.82
N ALA A 162 1.22 0.39 -0.29
CA ALA A 162 0.57 -0.86 0.08
C ALA A 162 -0.25 -0.71 1.38
N VAL A 163 -1.49 -1.18 1.36
CA VAL A 163 -2.26 -1.50 2.58
C VAL A 163 -1.77 -2.82 3.13
N LEU A 164 -1.53 -2.88 4.43
CA LEU A 164 -0.93 -4.05 5.09
C LEU A 164 -1.89 -4.67 6.09
N ARG A 165 -1.86 -6.00 6.18
CA ARG A 165 -2.44 -6.77 7.27
C ARG A 165 -1.35 -7.25 8.21
N PHE A 166 -1.57 -7.13 9.51
CA PHE A 166 -0.75 -7.78 10.51
C PHE A 166 -1.63 -8.62 11.42
N ASP A 167 -1.27 -9.89 11.58
CA ASP A 167 -1.78 -10.71 12.67
C ASP A 167 -0.72 -10.70 13.78
N VAL A 168 -1.08 -10.17 14.95
CA VAL A 168 -0.16 -9.91 16.06
C VAL A 168 -0.58 -10.65 17.33
N GLU A 169 0.40 -11.00 18.14
CA GLU A 169 0.22 -11.52 19.50
C GLU A 169 1.09 -10.71 20.44
N LEU A 170 0.46 -10.02 21.40
CA LEU A 170 1.16 -9.26 22.42
C LEU A 170 1.56 -10.20 23.55
N LEU A 171 2.85 -10.53 23.68
CA LEU A 171 3.32 -11.44 24.72
C LEU A 171 3.44 -10.74 26.08
N GLN A 172 4.03 -9.54 26.08
CA GLN A 172 4.33 -8.77 27.30
C GLN A 172 4.27 -7.27 27.05
N ALA A 173 3.94 -6.51 28.09
CA ALA A 173 4.00 -5.06 28.15
C ALA A 173 4.64 -4.63 29.49
N GLN A 174 5.68 -3.81 29.44
CA GLN A 174 6.45 -3.38 30.62
C GLN A 174 6.66 -1.86 30.61
#